data_AF-A0A524K225-F1
#
_entry.id   AF-A0A524K225-F1
#
_cell.length_a   1.000
_cell.length_b   1.000
_cell.length_c   1.000
_cell.angle_alpha   90.00
_cell.angle_beta   90.00
_cell.angle_gamma   90.00
#
_symmetry.space_group_name_H-M   'P 1'
#
loop_
_entity.id
_entity.type
_entity.pdbx_description
1 polymer ?
#
loop_
_entity_poly.entity_id
_entity_poly.type
_entity_poly.pdbx_seq_one_letter_code
_entity_poly.pdbx_strand_id
1 'polypeptide(L)'
;MASQLMKFLPALWLVFASGPAMAATVWTGSAVSFSKAPFANPTLASNQDSLTSNVALTRGNNEGLYNAQLETSYGGAASPVDTEWAFAALNGNPSSGVTAGNFAALTFTGWAASLGGPPDLQGNIVGRAGV
;
A
#
# COMPACT_ATOMS: atom_id res chain seq x y z
N MET A 1 -62.10 -26.79 -27.03
CA MET A 1 -60.96 -26.06 -27.60
C MET A 1 -60.21 -25.39 -26.45
N ALA A 2 -58.88 -25.56 -26.43
CA ALA A 2 -57.86 -24.88 -25.61
C ALA A 2 -57.95 -24.95 -24.07
N SER A 3 -57.23 -25.93 -23.52
CA SER A 3 -56.54 -25.88 -22.23
C SER A 3 -55.37 -24.89 -22.30
N GLN A 4 -55.18 -24.04 -21.29
CA GLN A 4 -53.89 -23.44 -20.96
C GLN A 4 -53.72 -23.37 -19.44
N LEU A 5 -53.05 -24.39 -18.92
CA LEU A 5 -52.52 -24.50 -17.56
C LEU A 5 -51.34 -23.53 -17.42
N MET A 6 -51.52 -22.40 -16.73
CA MET A 6 -50.44 -21.46 -16.41
C MET A 6 -49.51 -22.09 -15.36
N LYS A 7 -48.39 -22.65 -15.84
CA LYS A 7 -47.31 -23.19 -15.01
C LYS A 7 -46.54 -22.01 -14.38
N PHE A 8 -46.71 -21.80 -13.08
CA PHE A 8 -45.81 -20.92 -12.32
C PHE A 8 -44.46 -21.62 -12.17
N LEU A 9 -43.41 -21.06 -12.79
CA LEU A 9 -42.03 -21.46 -12.50
C LEU A 9 -41.68 -21.04 -11.06
N PRO A 10 -40.99 -21.86 -10.26
CA PRO A 10 -40.48 -21.42 -8.97
C PRO A 10 -39.34 -20.42 -9.20
N ALA A 11 -39.46 -19.23 -8.62
CA ALA A 11 -38.39 -18.25 -8.57
C ALA A 11 -37.20 -18.82 -7.79
N LEU A 12 -36.08 -19.02 -8.48
CA LEU A 12 -34.80 -19.36 -7.87
C LEU A 12 -34.29 -18.13 -7.11
N TRP A 13 -34.49 -18.10 -5.79
CA TRP A 13 -33.89 -17.10 -4.92
C TRP A 13 -32.40 -17.39 -4.79
N LEU A 14 -31.57 -16.61 -5.50
CA LEU A 14 -30.13 -16.61 -5.33
C LEU A 14 -29.82 -16.03 -3.95
N VAL A 15 -29.53 -16.89 -2.97
CA VAL A 15 -28.96 -16.48 -1.69
C VAL A 15 -27.51 -16.10 -1.97
N PHE A 16 -27.22 -14.81 -2.07
CA PHE A 16 -25.85 -14.34 -1.93
C PHE A 16 -25.46 -14.52 -0.46
N ALA A 17 -24.68 -15.55 -0.16
CA ALA A 17 -23.98 -15.61 1.11
C ALA A 17 -23.00 -14.43 1.14
N SER A 18 -23.34 -13.35 1.85
CA SER A 18 -22.36 -12.31 2.16
C SER A 18 -21.36 -12.92 3.14
N GLY A 19 -20.20 -13.35 2.65
CA GLY A 19 -19.04 -13.57 3.52
C GLY A 19 -18.70 -12.27 4.24
N PRO A 20 -18.03 -12.32 5.41
CA PRO A 20 -17.58 -11.11 6.06
C PRO A 20 -16.66 -10.35 5.11
N ALA A 21 -17.09 -9.18 4.64
CA ALA A 21 -16.21 -8.23 3.99
C ALA A 21 -15.26 -7.71 5.07
N MET A 22 -14.02 -8.20 5.07
CA MET A 22 -12.99 -7.64 5.95
C MET A 22 -12.71 -6.22 5.47
N ALA A 23 -13.23 -5.23 6.20
CA ALA A 23 -12.93 -3.83 5.95
C ALA A 23 -11.44 -3.58 6.24
N ALA A 24 -10.78 -2.78 5.40
CA ALA A 24 -9.43 -2.32 5.67
C ALA A 24 -9.41 -1.54 6.99
N THR A 25 -8.39 -1.78 7.81
CA THR A 25 -8.13 -0.93 8.99
C THR A 25 -7.37 0.30 8.52
N VAL A 26 -8.00 1.46 8.59
CA VAL A 26 -7.42 2.73 8.12
C VAL A 26 -7.00 3.57 9.32
N TRP A 27 -5.72 3.96 9.36
CA TRP A 27 -5.23 4.90 10.35
C TRP A 27 -5.79 6.30 10.06
N THR A 28 -6.59 6.82 10.98
CA THR A 28 -7.19 8.17 10.93
C THR A 28 -6.63 9.10 12.01
N GLY A 29 -5.62 8.63 12.76
CA GLY A 29 -4.96 9.42 13.80
C GLY A 29 -4.00 10.47 13.24
N SER A 30 -3.31 11.14 14.15
CA SER A 30 -2.29 12.12 13.79
C SER A 30 -1.13 11.49 13.02
N ALA A 31 -0.43 12.32 12.23
CA ALA A 31 0.79 11.91 11.56
C ALA A 31 1.86 11.52 12.60
N VAL A 32 2.54 10.41 12.33
CA VAL A 32 3.69 9.93 13.12
C VAL A 32 4.94 10.20 12.31
N SER A 33 5.96 10.75 12.95
CA SER A 33 7.26 11.00 12.31
C SER A 33 8.29 10.02 12.83
N PHE A 34 9.00 9.39 11.90
CA PHE A 34 10.15 8.55 12.18
C PHE A 34 11.40 9.13 11.50
N SER A 35 12.54 9.06 12.19
CA SER A 35 13.83 9.49 11.63
C SER A 35 14.93 8.53 12.04
N LYS A 36 15.78 8.17 11.09
CA LYS A 36 16.96 7.34 11.30
C LYS A 36 18.21 8.17 11.05
N ALA A 37 19.19 8.10 11.97
CA ALA A 37 20.45 8.81 11.78
C ALA A 37 21.25 8.24 10.58
N PRO A 38 22.05 9.09 9.89
CA PRO A 38 22.96 8.63 8.85
C PRO A 38 23.86 7.51 9.36
N PHE A 39 24.08 6.48 8.54
CA PHE A 39 24.94 5.32 8.83
C PHE A 39 24.58 4.48 10.07
N ALA A 40 23.49 4.78 10.78
CA ALA A 40 23.05 3.99 11.92
C ALA A 40 22.69 2.56 11.49
N ASN A 41 22.90 1.57 12.36
CA ASN A 41 22.64 0.17 12.01
C ASN A 41 21.13 -0.08 11.78
N PRO A 42 20.69 -0.44 10.55
CA PRO A 42 19.27 -0.65 10.26
C PRO A 42 18.67 -1.92 10.88
N THR A 43 19.49 -2.84 11.40
CA THR A 43 18.98 -4.06 12.07
C THR A 43 18.51 -3.81 13.50
N LEU A 44 18.78 -2.62 14.06
CA LEU A 44 18.28 -2.23 15.37
C LEU A 44 16.86 -1.67 15.26
N ALA A 45 15.97 -2.11 16.16
CA ALA A 45 14.57 -1.67 16.16
C ALA A 45 14.39 -0.15 16.30
N SER A 46 15.31 0.56 16.98
CA SER A 46 15.30 2.02 17.07
C SER A 46 15.54 2.73 15.74
N ASN A 47 16.03 2.00 14.74
CA ASN A 47 16.27 2.48 13.38
C ASN A 47 15.26 1.89 12.39
N GLN A 48 14.09 1.44 12.86
CA GLN A 48 13.00 0.91 12.04
C GLN A 48 11.68 1.59 12.42
N ASP A 49 10.84 1.85 11.43
CA ASP A 49 9.47 2.36 11.59
C ASP A 49 8.49 1.19 11.59
N SER A 50 8.12 0.70 12.78
CA SER A 50 7.24 -0.45 12.96
C SER A 50 5.77 -0.08 12.77
N LEU A 51 5.18 -0.53 11.67
CA LEU A 51 3.78 -0.26 11.31
C LEU A 51 2.84 -1.40 11.74
N THR A 52 3.26 -2.64 11.52
CA THR A 52 2.52 -3.86 11.90
C THR A 52 3.49 -4.94 12.40
N SER A 53 2.99 -6.11 12.78
CA SER A 53 3.86 -7.25 13.12
C SER A 53 4.71 -7.73 11.95
N ASN A 54 4.28 -7.47 10.71
CA ASN A 54 4.94 -7.95 9.48
C ASN A 54 5.63 -6.83 8.69
N VAL A 55 5.42 -5.57 9.06
CA VAL A 55 5.98 -4.42 8.35
C VAL A 55 6.71 -3.50 9.32
N ALA A 56 8.03 -3.44 9.16
CA ALA A 56 8.87 -2.43 9.78
C ALA A 56 9.78 -1.81 8.72
N LEU A 57 9.60 -0.53 8.42
CA LEU A 57 10.32 0.13 7.33
C LEU A 57 11.67 0.63 7.79
N THR A 58 12.71 0.39 6.98
CA THR A 58 14.02 1.00 7.19
C THR A 58 14.76 1.17 5.86
N ARG A 59 15.99 1.68 5.94
CA ARG A 59 16.93 1.76 4.82
C ARG A 59 18.34 1.46 5.27
N GLY A 60 19.13 0.92 4.35
CA GLY A 60 20.56 0.77 4.51
C GLY A 60 21.29 2.12 4.44
N ASN A 61 22.61 2.04 4.32
CA ASN A 61 23.45 3.23 4.11
C ASN A 61 23.36 3.74 2.66
N ASN A 62 23.02 2.82 1.76
CA ASN A 62 22.89 3.03 0.33
C ASN A 62 21.50 2.53 -0.11
N GLU A 63 21.02 3.00 -1.26
CA GLU A 63 19.81 2.52 -1.97
C GLU A 63 18.47 2.96 -1.35
N GLY A 64 17.45 2.08 -1.37
CA GLY A 64 16.04 2.40 -1.08
C GLY A 64 15.49 1.82 0.23
N LEU A 65 14.18 1.98 0.41
CA LEU A 65 13.43 1.44 1.56
C LEU A 65 13.19 -0.06 1.41
N TYR A 66 13.24 -0.79 2.51
CA TYR A 66 12.86 -2.20 2.58
C TYR A 66 12.14 -2.51 3.89
N ASN A 67 11.45 -3.64 3.93
CA ASN A 67 10.74 -4.14 5.10
C ASN A 67 11.69 -5.01 5.93
N ALA A 68 12.20 -4.49 7.05
CA ALA A 68 13.16 -5.16 7.92
C ALA A 68 12.65 -6.46 8.57
N GLN A 69 11.33 -6.70 8.58
CA GLN A 69 10.77 -7.95 9.07
C GLN A 69 10.97 -9.11 8.09
N LEU A 70 11.02 -8.81 6.79
CA LEU A 70 10.96 -9.80 5.71
C LEU A 70 12.18 -9.74 4.78
N GLU A 71 12.95 -8.65 4.83
CA GLU A 71 14.07 -8.36 3.94
C GLU A 71 15.31 -7.96 4.75
N THR A 72 16.49 -8.39 4.28
CA THR A 72 17.78 -8.01 4.89
C THR A 72 18.38 -6.74 4.27
N SER A 73 17.94 -6.37 3.07
CA SER A 73 18.41 -5.23 2.29
C SER A 73 17.39 -4.85 1.21
N TYR A 74 17.62 -3.75 0.50
CA TYR A 74 16.77 -3.32 -0.60
C TYR A 74 16.88 -4.29 -1.79
N GLY A 75 15.75 -4.87 -2.18
CA GLY A 75 15.58 -5.82 -3.28
C GLY A 75 15.09 -5.20 -4.59
N GLY A 76 15.19 -3.88 -4.76
CA GLY A 76 14.76 -3.20 -5.98
C GLY A 76 13.25 -2.94 -6.03
N ALA A 77 12.64 -3.13 -7.20
CA ALA A 77 11.24 -2.76 -7.45
C ALA A 77 10.22 -3.54 -6.61
N ALA A 78 10.60 -4.68 -6.05
CA ALA A 78 9.76 -5.48 -5.17
C ALA A 78 9.76 -5.00 -3.71
N SER A 79 10.72 -4.16 -3.33
CA SER A 79 10.85 -3.63 -1.97
C SER A 79 10.12 -2.29 -1.81
N PRO A 80 9.56 -2.00 -0.62
CA PRO A 80 9.42 -2.91 0.53
C PRO A 80 8.35 -3.98 0.30
N VAL A 81 8.66 -5.24 0.61
CA VAL A 81 7.65 -6.31 0.55
C VAL A 81 6.55 -6.11 1.58
N ASP A 82 5.35 -6.61 1.28
CA ASP A 82 4.13 -6.43 2.09
C ASP A 82 3.69 -4.96 2.20
N THR A 83 4.03 -4.13 1.20
CA THR A 83 3.59 -2.74 1.12
C THR A 83 3.20 -2.32 -0.29
N GLU A 84 2.20 -1.44 -0.37
CA GLU A 84 1.89 -0.67 -1.57
C GLU A 84 1.74 0.80 -1.20
N TRP A 85 2.03 1.67 -2.15
CA TRP A 85 2.19 3.11 -1.94
C TRP A 85 1.40 3.90 -2.97
N ALA A 86 0.85 5.02 -2.51
CA ALA A 86 0.18 6.00 -3.33
C ALA A 86 0.74 7.38 -2.98
N PHE A 87 1.26 8.08 -3.99
CA PHE A 87 1.77 9.44 -3.85
C PHE A 87 0.86 10.43 -4.58
N ALA A 88 0.73 11.63 -4.03
CA ALA A 88 -0.01 12.71 -4.68
C ALA A 88 0.59 13.05 -6.05
N ALA A 89 -0.27 13.39 -7.01
CA ALA A 89 0.07 13.72 -8.41
C ALA A 89 0.72 12.59 -9.23
N LEU A 90 0.92 11.40 -8.68
CA LEU A 90 1.54 10.27 -9.36
C LEU A 90 0.53 9.15 -9.61
N ASN A 91 0.70 8.41 -10.71
CA ASN A 91 -0.11 7.23 -11.03
C ASN A 91 -1.63 7.52 -11.06
N GLY A 92 -2.03 8.74 -11.45
CA GLY A 92 -3.43 9.17 -11.51
C GLY A 92 -4.03 9.62 -10.17
N ASN A 93 -3.25 9.63 -9.09
CA ASN A 93 -3.68 10.15 -7.80
C ASN A 93 -3.82 11.68 -7.81
N PRO A 94 -4.72 12.24 -6.97
CA PRO A 94 -4.93 13.68 -6.90
C PRO A 94 -3.65 14.41 -6.46
N SER A 95 -3.43 15.62 -6.99
CA SER A 95 -2.24 16.43 -6.67
C SER A 95 -2.22 16.98 -5.24
N SER A 96 -3.33 16.87 -4.51
CA SER A 96 -3.45 17.24 -3.10
C SER A 96 -4.59 16.44 -2.46
N GLY A 97 -4.68 16.44 -1.13
CA GLY A 97 -5.80 15.79 -0.44
C GLY A 97 -5.75 14.26 -0.44
N VAL A 98 -4.57 13.66 -0.55
CA VAL A 98 -4.36 12.25 -0.21
C VAL A 98 -4.55 12.10 1.30
N THR A 99 -5.61 11.42 1.72
CA THR A 99 -6.00 11.29 3.14
C THR A 99 -6.53 9.89 3.43
N ALA A 100 -6.66 9.56 4.71
CA ALA A 100 -7.37 8.35 5.14
C ALA A 100 -8.80 8.26 4.59
N GLY A 101 -9.47 9.39 4.35
CA GLY A 101 -10.86 9.43 3.90
C GLY A 101 -11.07 9.05 2.44
N ASN A 102 -10.03 9.11 1.60
CA ASN A 102 -10.12 8.77 0.17
C ASN A 102 -9.20 7.63 -0.25
N PHE A 103 -8.65 6.86 0.70
CA PHE A 103 -7.71 5.76 0.42
C PHE A 103 -8.25 4.79 -0.65
N ALA A 104 -9.54 4.44 -0.60
CA ALA A 104 -10.16 3.51 -1.53
C ALA A 104 -10.23 4.00 -2.98
N ALA A 105 -10.02 5.30 -3.22
CA ALA A 105 -9.98 5.90 -4.55
C ALA A 105 -8.55 6.13 -5.07
N LEU A 106 -7.52 5.78 -4.27
CA LEU A 106 -6.13 5.95 -4.67
C LEU A 106 -5.64 4.76 -5.49
N THR A 107 -4.75 5.03 -6.42
CA THR A 107 -3.97 4.03 -7.14
C THR A 107 -2.73 3.70 -6.32
N PHE A 108 -2.69 2.47 -5.80
CA PHE A 108 -1.54 1.92 -5.10
C PHE A 108 -0.67 1.09 -6.04
N THR A 109 0.64 1.11 -5.82
CA THR A 109 1.62 0.26 -6.51
C THR A 109 2.87 0.08 -5.64
N GLY A 110 3.86 -0.70 -6.08
CA GLY A 110 5.12 -0.86 -5.35
C GLY A 110 5.83 0.48 -5.14
N TRP A 111 6.50 0.66 -4.00
CA TRP A 111 7.09 1.94 -3.58
C TRP A 111 7.91 2.63 -4.68
N ALA A 112 8.85 1.92 -5.29
CA ALA A 112 9.70 2.46 -6.36
C ALA A 112 8.87 2.94 -7.58
N ALA A 113 7.86 2.16 -7.97
CA ALA A 113 6.99 2.49 -9.10
C ALA A 113 6.04 3.66 -8.79
N SER A 114 5.61 3.78 -7.53
CA SER A 114 4.73 4.87 -7.07
C SER A 114 5.41 6.24 -7.09
N LEU A 115 6.74 6.26 -7.24
CA LEU A 115 7.59 7.45 -7.38
C LEU A 115 7.94 7.78 -8.84
N GLY A 116 7.26 7.19 -9.84
CA GLY A 116 7.53 7.40 -11.27
C GLY A 116 8.43 6.34 -11.91
N GLY A 117 8.95 5.40 -11.12
CA GLY A 117 9.75 4.27 -11.60
C GLY A 117 11.23 4.59 -11.84
N PRO A 118 12.00 3.65 -12.41
CA PRO A 118 13.47 3.71 -12.49
C PRO A 118 14.10 5.03 -12.98
N PRO A 119 13.57 5.74 -14.01
CA PRO A 119 14.21 6.97 -14.49
C PRO A 119 14.16 8.14 -13.47
N ASP A 120 13.20 8.13 -12.55
CA ASP A 120 13.05 9.14 -11.50
C ASP A 120 13.80 8.80 -10.20
N LEU A 121 14.40 7.61 -10.12
CA LEU A 121 15.13 7.09 -8.94
C LEU A 121 16.65 7.15 -9.11
N GLN A 122 17.18 8.23 -9.69
CA GLN A 122 18.63 8.41 -9.87
C GLN A 122 19.31 8.81 -8.55
N GLY A 123 19.99 7.86 -7.90
CA GLY A 123 20.83 8.09 -6.71
C GLY A 123 20.36 7.36 -5.45
N ASN A 124 20.72 7.88 -4.28
CA ASN A 124 20.22 7.35 -3.01
C ASN A 124 18.70 7.57 -2.97
N ILE A 125 17.91 6.50 -2.96
CA ILE A 125 16.46 6.60 -3.11
C ILE A 125 15.88 6.99 -1.74
N VAL A 126 15.86 8.30 -1.47
CA VAL A 126 15.33 8.90 -0.23
C VAL A 126 13.93 9.51 -0.42
N GLY A 127 13.42 9.49 -1.65
CA GLY A 127 12.18 10.16 -2.07
C GLY A 127 12.41 10.97 -3.36
N ARG A 128 11.36 11.63 -3.86
CA ARG A 128 11.44 12.53 -5.03
C ARG A 128 12.16 13.83 -4.64
N ALA A 129 13.09 14.28 -5.47
CA ALA A 129 13.66 15.62 -5.33
C ALA A 129 12.60 16.69 -5.65
N GLY A 130 12.30 17.58 -4.70
CA GLY A 130 11.45 18.75 -4.93
C GLY A 130 10.00 18.64 -4.43
N VAL A 131 9.75 17.86 -3.38
CA VAL A 131 8.60 18.01 -2.47
C VAL A 131 9.09 18.22 -1.05
#